data_AF-A0A973P8Q6-F1
#
_entry.id   AF-A0A973P8Q6-F1
#
_cell.length_a   1.000
_cell.length_b   1.000
_cell.length_c   1.000
_cell.angle_alpha   90.00
_cell.angle_beta   90.00
_cell.angle_gamma   90.00
#
_symmetry.space_group_name_H-M   'P 1'
#
loop_
_entity.id
_entity.type
_entity.pdbx_description
1 polymer ?
#
loop_
_entity_poly.entity_id
_entity_poly.type
_entity_poly.pdbx_seq_one_letter_code
_entity_poly.pdbx_strand_id
1 'polypeptide(L)' 'MTEPGEETAVGDTAVVIPAANEGERIAATIAAAAALPGVDLVVVVDDGSTDQTGRVARAAGAKVVRHSRNRGKAAAME' A
#
# COMPACT_ATOMS: atom_id res chain seq x y z
N MET A 1 -1.50 -37.31 -20.29
CA MET A 1 -2.55 -36.41 -19.77
C MET A 1 -1.91 -35.76 -18.55
N THR A 2 -1.19 -34.67 -18.81
CA THR A 2 -0.45 -33.93 -17.79
C THR A 2 -1.22 -32.64 -17.65
N GLU A 3 -1.78 -32.41 -16.46
CA GLU A 3 -2.48 -31.18 -16.10
C GLU A 3 -1.57 -29.98 -16.38
N PRO A 4 -2.02 -28.92 -17.06
CA PRO A 4 -1.23 -27.72 -17.23
C PRO A 4 -0.95 -27.14 -15.84
N GLY A 5 0.34 -26.91 -15.57
CA GLY A 5 0.83 -26.53 -14.24
C GLY A 5 0.09 -25.33 -13.66
N GLU A 6 -0.16 -25.41 -12.36
CA GLU A 6 -0.37 -24.22 -11.53
C GLU A 6 0.85 -23.32 -11.71
N GLU A 7 0.76 -22.39 -12.65
CA GLU A 7 1.63 -21.23 -12.71
C GLU A 7 1.36 -20.48 -11.41
N THR A 8 2.23 -20.64 -10.42
CA THR A 8 2.21 -19.81 -9.22
C THR A 8 2.42 -18.39 -9.70
N ALA A 9 1.34 -17.64 -9.87
CA ALA A 9 1.39 -16.26 -10.29
C ALA A 9 2.27 -15.52 -9.28
N VAL A 10 3.49 -15.18 -9.70
CA VAL A 10 4.23 -14.10 -9.09
C VAL A 10 3.35 -12.88 -9.36
N GLY A 11 2.77 -12.30 -8.32
CA GLY A 11 1.87 -11.17 -8.46
C GLY A 11 2.64 -9.95 -8.94
N ASP A 12 2.54 -9.66 -10.23
CA ASP A 12 3.15 -8.47 -10.82
C ASP A 12 2.36 -7.18 -10.52
N THR A 13 1.40 -7.22 -9.59
CA THR A 13 0.54 -6.06 -9.27
C THR A 13 0.95 -5.42 -7.95
N ALA A 14 1.18 -4.11 -8.00
CA ALA A 14 1.34 -3.26 -6.82
C ALA A 14 0.10 -2.39 -6.61
N VAL A 15 -0.28 -2.18 -5.34
CA VAL A 15 -1.32 -1.22 -4.93
C VAL A 15 -0.65 -0.02 -4.28
N VAL A 16 -0.94 1.18 -4.79
CA VAL A 16 -0.46 2.44 -4.24
C VAL A 16 -1.59 3.14 -3.50
N ILE A 17 -1.38 3.46 -2.22
CA ILE A 17 -2.34 4.09 -1.33
C ILE A 17 -1.79 5.46 -0.91
N PRO A 18 -2.25 6.57 -1.51
CA PRO A 18 -1.96 7.90 -0.97
C PRO A 18 -2.70 8.10 0.35
N ALA A 19 -2.01 8.55 1.39
CA ALA A 19 -2.56 8.71 2.73
C ALA A 19 -2.09 10.01 3.40
N ALA A 20 -3.00 10.69 4.10
CA ALA A 20 -2.70 11.83 4.94
C ALA A 20 -3.67 11.85 6.13
N ASN A 21 -3.16 11.68 7.36
CA ASN A 21 -3.95 11.64 8.59
C ASN A 21 -5.06 10.55 8.62
N GLU A 22 -4.70 9.35 8.18
CA GLU A 22 -5.53 8.15 8.10
C GLU A 22 -5.16 7.09 9.16
N GLY A 23 -4.55 7.48 10.29
CA GLY A 23 -3.97 6.55 11.26
C GLY A 23 -4.94 5.50 11.82
N GLU A 24 -6.23 5.83 11.92
CA GLU A 24 -7.26 4.91 12.41
C GLU A 24 -7.76 3.90 11.36
N ARG A 25 -7.57 4.21 10.06
CA ARG A 25 -8.17 3.44 8.95
C ARG A 25 -7.14 2.70 8.09
N ILE A 26 -5.93 3.24 8.00
CA ILE A 26 -4.93 2.81 7.02
C ILE A 26 -4.58 1.32 7.13
N ALA A 27 -4.58 0.74 8.34
CA ALA A 27 -4.31 -0.68 8.53
C ALA A 27 -5.35 -1.58 7.84
N ALA A 28 -6.64 -1.26 7.95
CA ALA A 28 -7.71 -2.04 7.31
C ALA A 28 -7.64 -1.93 5.79
N THR A 29 -7.31 -0.75 5.26
CA THR A 29 -7.13 -0.55 3.82
C THR A 29 -5.95 -1.37 3.28
N ILE A 30 -4.82 -1.39 3.99
CA ILE A 30 -3.65 -2.20 3.60
C ILE A 30 -3.99 -3.69 3.61
N ALA A 31 -4.67 -4.16 4.66
CA ALA A 31 -5.07 -5.56 4.77
C ALA A 31 -6.02 -5.97 3.64
N ALA A 32 -6.99 -5.12 3.29
CA ALA A 32 -7.90 -5.36 2.17
C ALA A 32 -7.15 -5.38 0.83
N ALA A 33 -6.22 -4.45 0.61
CA ALA A 33 -5.42 -4.39 -0.61
C ALA A 33 -4.51 -5.62 -0.78
N ALA A 34 -3.85 -6.05 0.30
CA ALA A 34 -2.98 -7.22 0.28
C ALA A 34 -3.74 -8.56 0.12
N ALA A 35 -5.05 -8.58 0.40
CA ALA A 35 -5.89 -9.76 0.19
C ALA A 35 -6.41 -9.88 -1.25
N LEU A 36 -6.15 -8.90 -2.12
CA LEU A 36 -6.57 -8.97 -3.52
C LEU A 36 -5.71 -9.99 -4.28
N PRO A 37 -6.33 -10.84 -5.14
CA PRO A 37 -5.58 -11.80 -5.93
C PRO A 37 -4.54 -11.11 -6.83
N GLY A 38 -3.29 -11.62 -6.79
CA GLY A 38 -2.19 -11.12 -7.61
C GLY A 38 -1.51 -9.83 -7.12
N VAL A 39 -1.89 -9.32 -5.94
CA VAL A 39 -1.19 -8.20 -5.30
C VAL A 39 -0.04 -8.71 -4.43
N ASP A 40 1.19 -8.35 -4.81
CA ASP A 40 2.40 -8.72 -4.05
C ASP A 40 3.01 -7.56 -3.28
N LEU A 41 2.61 -6.33 -3.60
CA LEU A 41 3.19 -5.12 -3.01
C LEU A 41 2.12 -4.09 -2.71
N VAL A 42 2.05 -3.66 -1.45
CA VAL A 42 1.29 -2.48 -1.04
C VAL A 42 2.27 -1.36 -0.69
N VAL A 43 2.17 -0.24 -1.40
CA VAL A 43 2.94 0.98 -1.15
C VAL A 43 2.00 2.04 -0.60
N VAL A 44 2.32 2.60 0.56
CA VAL A 44 1.63 3.77 1.11
C VAL A 44 2.50 5.00 0.87
N VAL A 45 1.91 6.01 0.24
CA VAL A 45 2.52 7.33 0.09
C VAL A 45 1.94 8.24 1.17
N ASP A 46 2.69 8.42 2.26
CA ASP A 46 2.35 9.31 3.37
C ASP A 46 2.69 10.76 2.98
N ASP A 47 1.65 11.52 2.62
CA ASP A 47 1.75 12.88 2.13
C ASP A 47 1.79 13.91 3.28
N GLY A 48 2.76 13.73 4.18
CA GLY A 48 3.02 14.65 5.27
C GLY A 48 2.05 14.55 6.44
N SER A 49 1.61 13.34 6.80
CA SER A 49 0.75 13.13 7.97
C SER A 49 1.40 13.66 9.25
N THR A 50 0.56 14.26 10.10
CA THR A 50 0.90 14.74 11.45
C THR A 50 0.48 13.77 12.55
N ASP A 51 -0.27 12.73 12.19
CA ASP A 51 -0.70 11.67 13.09
C ASP A 51 0.16 10.39 12.94
N GLN A 52 -0.38 9.26 13.40
CA GLN A 52 0.27 7.95 13.37
C GLN A 52 0.16 7.18 12.02
N THR A 53 -0.37 7.78 10.95
CA THR A 53 -0.59 7.12 9.64
C THR A 53 0.62 6.34 9.15
N GLY A 54 1.76 7.01 8.97
CA GLY A 54 2.97 6.35 8.45
C GLY A 54 3.53 5.26 9.38
N ARG A 55 3.28 5.34 10.69
CA ARG A 55 3.68 4.28 11.64
C ARG A 55 2.77 3.08 11.52
N VAL A 56 1.45 3.30 11.52
CA VAL A 56 0.45 2.24 11.39
C VAL A 56 0.58 1.53 10.04
N ALA A 57 0.83 2.27 8.96
CA ALA A 57 1.04 1.70 7.64
C ALA A 57 2.24 0.75 7.56
N ARG A 58 3.38 1.12 8.15
CA ARG A 58 4.54 0.21 8.23
C ARG A 58 4.23 -1.03 9.06
N ALA A 59 3.56 -0.85 10.20
CA ALA A 59 3.20 -1.96 11.07
C ALA A 59 2.21 -2.94 10.41
N ALA A 60 1.36 -2.46 9.51
CA ALA A 60 0.44 -3.26 8.72
C ALA A 60 1.11 -3.97 7.51
N GLY A 61 2.43 -3.80 7.31
CA GLY A 61 3.19 -4.51 6.28
C GLY A 61 3.36 -3.74 4.95
N ALA A 62 2.87 -2.51 4.84
CA ALA A 62 3.07 -1.71 3.63
C ALA A 62 4.49 -1.11 3.57
N LYS A 63 5.01 -0.97 2.34
CA LYS A 63 6.17 -0.12 2.07
C LYS A 63 5.73 1.33 2.13
N VAL A 64 6.31 2.12 3.05
CA VAL A 64 5.90 3.52 3.23
C VAL A 64 6.94 4.48 2.66
N VAL A 65 6.51 5.26 1.67
CA VAL A 65 7.24 6.44 1.17
C VAL A 65 6.61 7.66 1.81
N ARG A 66 7.40 8.58 2.39
CA ARG A 66 6.89 9.76 3.06
C ARG A 66 7.44 11.03 2.44
N HIS A 67 6.56 11.99 2.16
CA HIS A 67 6.96 13.33 1.78
C HIS A 67 7.21 14.18 3.03
N SER A 68 8.29 14.99 3.00
CA SER A 68 8.67 15.87 4.11
C SER A 68 7.69 17.03 4.31
N ARG A 69 6.85 17.33 3.32
CA ARG A 69 5.74 18.29 3.36
C ARG A 69 4.58 17.75 2.51
N ASN A 70 3.34 18.02 2.90
CA ASN A 70 2.15 17.70 2.11
C ASN A 70 2.23 18.41 0.75
N ARG A 71 2.31 17.65 -0.35
CA ARG A 71 2.39 18.18 -1.72
C ARG A 71 1.06 18.02 -2.47
N GLY A 72 0.03 17.49 -1.81
CA GLY A 72 -1.29 17.22 -2.38
C GLY A 72 -1.34 15.90 -3.15
N LYS A 73 -2.55 15.36 -3.33
CA LYS A 73 -2.81 14.03 -3.96
C LYS A 73 -2.13 13.81 -5.31
N ALA A 74 -1.99 14.85 -6.13
CA ALA A 74 -1.33 14.74 -7.43
C ALA A 74 0.16 14.42 -7.31
N ALA A 75 0.85 15.00 -6.32
CA ALA A 75 2.27 14.78 -6.09
C ALA A 75 2.58 13.46 -5.38
N ALA A 76 1.57 12.77 -4.84
CA ALA A 76 1.71 11.43 -4.27
C ALA A 76 1.82 10.33 -5.33
N MET A 77 1.45 10.64 -6.57
CA MET A 77 1.39 9.70 -7.70
C MET A 77 2.39 10.03 -8.81
N GLU A 78 3.16 11.12 -8.66
CA GLU A 78 4.27 11.54 -9.54
C GLU A 78 5.59 11.01 -8.97
#